data_AF-A0A8H7L8V9-F1
#
_entry.id   AF-A0A8H7L8V9-F1
#
_cell.length_a   1.000
_cell.length_b   1.000
_cell.length_c   1.000
_cell.angle_alpha   90.00
_cell.angle_beta   90.00
_cell.angle_gamma   90.00
#
_symmetry.space_group_name_H-M   'P 1'
#
loop_
_entity.id
_entity.type
_entity.pdbx_description
1 polymer ?
#
loop_
_entity_poly.entity_id
_entity_poly.type
_entity_poly.pdbx_seq_one_letter_code
_entity_poly.pdbx_strand_id
1 'polypeptide(L)'
;MGNPLGVRGFSLGVPSLREKYFKITKYAKPIDTTIYKAGDAIPVKPIPQAEEIYKYEAMFFKRQNRGLYGGMQRKRLKTCSESGNKNLRAAFAERSKSQALRENHGLKGWRLKYDVIKARTLAEQSEGSPKPVYHVLQTGKRIVVGRNKLLQHLYPFVYRDNYEPIAYDKFLREHSVLTTEELVQKLEHYNFDFSPVTIL
;
A
#
# COMPACT_ATOMS: atom_id res chain seq x y z
N MET A 1 2.42 -15.85 -68.78
CA MET A 1 1.38 -16.73 -68.21
C MET A 1 1.96 -17.29 -66.92
N GLY A 2 1.67 -16.90 -65.68
CA GLY A 2 0.55 -16.21 -65.02
C GLY A 2 0.62 -16.72 -63.57
N ASN A 3 1.10 -15.91 -62.63
CA ASN A 3 1.19 -16.30 -61.22
C ASN A 3 -0.22 -16.32 -60.60
N PRO A 4 -0.61 -17.34 -59.82
CA PRO A 4 -1.95 -17.41 -59.25
C PRO A 4 -2.11 -16.42 -58.09
N LEU A 5 -3.04 -15.48 -58.30
CA LEU A 5 -3.97 -14.86 -57.35
C LEU A 5 -3.54 -14.89 -55.87
N GLY A 6 -2.94 -13.79 -55.42
CA GLY A 6 -2.78 -13.46 -54.00
C GLY A 6 -4.13 -13.24 -53.33
N VAL A 7 -4.60 -14.22 -52.58
CA VAL A 7 -5.71 -14.08 -51.64
C VAL A 7 -5.24 -13.17 -50.49
N ARG A 8 -5.67 -11.89 -50.51
CA ARG A 8 -5.51 -11.01 -49.36
C ARG A 8 -6.50 -11.43 -48.29
N GLY A 9 -6.03 -12.24 -47.33
CA GLY A 9 -6.78 -12.52 -46.11
C GLY A 9 -6.97 -11.23 -45.30
N PHE A 10 -8.19 -10.69 -45.32
CA PHE A 10 -8.62 -9.67 -44.37
C PHE A 10 -8.79 -10.34 -43.00
N SER A 11 -7.76 -10.29 -42.15
CA SER A 11 -7.93 -10.60 -40.74
C SER A 11 -8.68 -9.43 -40.08
N LEU A 12 -9.95 -9.66 -39.72
CA LEU A 12 -10.72 -8.80 -38.81
C LEU A 12 -10.11 -8.92 -37.40
N GLY A 13 -8.96 -8.27 -37.20
CA GLY A 13 -8.44 -8.03 -35.87
C GLY A 13 -9.37 -7.05 -35.18
N VAL A 14 -10.14 -7.52 -34.18
CA VAL A 14 -10.84 -6.63 -33.25
C VAL A 14 -9.80 -5.64 -32.73
N PRO A 15 -9.91 -4.32 -32.99
CA PRO A 15 -8.96 -3.38 -32.44
C PRO A 15 -9.16 -3.45 -30.93
N SER A 16 -8.16 -3.97 -30.21
CA SER A 16 -8.15 -4.00 -28.77
C SER A 16 -8.19 -2.57 -28.23
N LEU A 17 -9.39 -2.02 -28.06
CA LEU A 17 -9.64 -0.70 -27.46
C LEU A 17 -9.11 -0.59 -26.02
N ARG A 18 -8.60 -1.70 -25.46
CA ARG A 18 -7.91 -1.74 -24.17
C ARG A 18 -6.75 -0.76 -24.12
N GLU A 19 -5.87 -0.69 -25.11
CA GLU A 19 -4.58 -0.02 -24.92
C GLU A 19 -4.60 1.51 -24.89
N LYS A 20 -5.60 2.17 -25.49
CA LYS A 20 -5.57 3.63 -25.68
C LYS A 20 -5.72 4.42 -24.37
N TYR A 21 -6.30 3.83 -23.32
CA TYR A 21 -6.55 4.49 -22.04
C TYR A 21 -5.48 4.25 -20.97
N PHE A 22 -4.52 3.34 -21.20
CA PHE A 22 -3.49 2.96 -20.22
C PHE A 22 -2.13 3.64 -20.40
N LYS A 23 -2.04 4.75 -21.16
CA LYS A 23 -0.77 5.48 -21.32
C LYS A 23 -0.17 5.96 -19.99
N ILE A 24 -0.97 6.07 -18.93
CA ILE A 24 -0.54 6.51 -17.60
C ILE A 24 0.30 5.42 -16.88
N THR A 25 -0.01 4.13 -17.08
CA THR A 25 0.73 3.01 -16.48
C THR A 25 1.91 2.55 -17.32
N LYS A 26 1.92 2.85 -18.63
CA LYS A 26 3.06 2.54 -19.52
C LYS A 26 4.37 3.26 -19.13
N TYR A 27 4.30 4.32 -18.31
CA TYR A 27 5.46 5.07 -17.81
C TYR A 27 5.67 4.93 -16.30
N ALA A 28 5.25 3.82 -15.69
CA ALA A 28 5.64 3.51 -14.31
C ALA A 28 7.07 2.97 -14.29
N LYS A 29 7.85 3.28 -13.24
CA LYS A 29 9.12 2.60 -13.02
C LYS A 29 8.84 1.11 -12.75
N PRO A 30 9.59 0.17 -13.35
CA PRO A 30 9.48 -1.23 -12.96
C PRO A 30 9.83 -1.34 -11.48
N ILE A 31 8.96 -2.01 -10.72
CA ILE A 31 9.16 -2.24 -9.29
C ILE A 31 9.89 -3.55 -9.12
N ASP A 32 10.88 -3.54 -8.23
CA ASP A 32 11.54 -4.75 -7.80
C ASP A 32 10.57 -5.56 -6.93
N THR A 33 10.13 -6.72 -7.44
CA THR A 33 9.22 -7.65 -6.75
C THR A 33 9.97 -8.87 -6.22
N THR A 34 11.27 -8.75 -5.97
CA THR A 34 12.07 -9.81 -5.35
C THR A 34 11.49 -10.16 -3.97
N ILE A 35 11.21 -11.45 -3.78
CA ILE A 35 10.70 -12.00 -2.52
C ILE A 35 11.89 -12.61 -1.79
N TYR A 36 12.28 -11.99 -0.68
CA TYR A 36 13.36 -12.46 0.17
C TYR A 36 12.85 -13.55 1.12
N LYS A 37 13.57 -14.68 1.23
CA LYS A 37 13.28 -15.74 2.19
C LYS A 37 14.35 -15.80 3.27
N ALA A 38 13.98 -16.33 4.43
CA ALA A 38 14.94 -16.55 5.51
C ALA A 38 16.01 -17.56 5.06
N GLY A 39 17.29 -17.21 5.27
CA GLY A 39 18.44 -18.02 4.84
C GLY A 39 19.05 -17.63 3.50
N ASP A 40 18.41 -16.76 2.71
CA ASP A 40 19.00 -16.24 1.47
C ASP A 40 20.22 -15.36 1.75
N ALA A 41 21.19 -15.37 0.84
CA ALA A 41 22.34 -14.48 0.92
C ALA A 41 21.90 -13.02 0.87
N ILE A 42 22.43 -12.20 1.80
CA ILE A 42 22.06 -10.79 1.90
C ILE A 42 22.50 -10.07 0.61
N PRO A 43 21.57 -9.42 -0.11
CA PRO A 43 21.89 -8.69 -1.34
C PRO A 43 22.78 -7.48 -1.04
N VAL A 44 23.55 -7.03 -2.04
CA VAL A 44 24.38 -5.81 -1.94
C VAL A 44 23.51 -4.56 -1.73
N LYS A 45 22.31 -4.54 -2.32
CA LYS A 45 21.36 -3.43 -2.14
C LYS A 45 20.58 -3.62 -0.83
N PRO A 46 20.34 -2.54 -0.06
CA PRO A 46 19.58 -2.63 1.18
C PRO A 46 18.15 -3.11 0.90
N ILE A 47 17.70 -4.07 1.71
CA ILE A 47 16.33 -4.59 1.63
C ILE A 47 15.37 -3.49 2.13
N PRO A 48 14.31 -3.16 1.37
CA PRO A 48 13.33 -2.17 1.79
C PRO A 48 12.56 -2.68 3.02
N GLN A 49 12.40 -1.82 4.04
CA GLN A 49 11.68 -2.16 5.27
C GLN A 49 10.16 -1.92 5.19
N ALA A 50 9.67 -1.27 4.12
CA ALA A 50 8.26 -0.92 4.01
C ALA A 50 7.43 -2.10 3.48
N GLU A 51 6.38 -2.47 4.21
CA GLU A 51 5.51 -3.62 3.90
C GLU A 51 4.65 -3.41 2.65
N GLU A 52 4.19 -2.18 2.40
CA GLU A 52 3.33 -1.88 1.26
C GLU A 52 3.93 -0.79 0.36
N ILE A 53 4.37 -1.22 -0.83
CA ILE A 53 4.90 -0.33 -1.87
C ILE A 53 3.79 -0.05 -2.89
N TYR A 54 3.49 1.23 -3.10
CA TYR A 54 2.51 1.61 -4.12
C TYR A 54 2.99 1.26 -5.53
N LYS A 55 2.20 0.45 -6.24
CA LYS A 55 2.61 -0.21 -7.49
C LYS A 55 2.82 0.72 -8.70
N TYR A 56 2.33 1.96 -8.66
CA TYR A 56 2.25 2.81 -9.86
C TYR A 56 2.64 4.26 -9.59
N GLU A 57 3.93 4.60 -9.68
CA GLU A 57 4.34 6.01 -9.59
C GLU A 57 4.32 6.73 -10.94
N ALA A 58 3.73 7.92 -11.01
CA ALA A 58 3.71 8.74 -12.22
C ALA A 58 5.08 9.40 -12.48
N MET A 59 5.71 9.12 -13.63
CA MET A 59 7.02 9.70 -13.98
C MET A 59 6.95 11.12 -14.59
N PHE A 60 5.91 11.44 -15.37
CA PHE A 60 5.88 12.67 -16.20
C PHE A 60 5.20 13.87 -15.53
N PHE A 61 4.15 13.67 -14.74
CA PHE A 61 3.43 14.75 -14.03
C PHE A 61 3.48 14.53 -12.52
N LYS A 62 4.68 14.66 -11.92
CA LYS A 62 4.95 14.37 -10.50
C LYS A 62 4.04 15.10 -9.51
N ARG A 63 3.46 16.25 -9.89
CA ARG A 63 2.47 16.96 -9.06
C ARG A 63 1.26 16.08 -8.72
N GLN A 64 0.93 15.10 -9.57
CA GLN A 64 -0.14 14.12 -9.33
C GLN A 64 0.06 13.30 -8.07
N ASN A 65 1.31 12.98 -7.73
CA ASN A 65 1.59 12.12 -6.57
C ASN A 65 1.27 12.83 -5.23
N ARG A 66 1.17 14.16 -5.24
CA ARG A 66 0.87 14.97 -4.05
C ARG A 66 -0.62 15.16 -3.78
N GLY A 67 -1.52 14.74 -4.67
CA GLY A 67 -2.95 14.99 -4.52
C GLY A 67 -3.85 14.01 -5.27
N LEU A 68 -5.15 14.28 -5.22
CA LEU A 68 -6.17 13.43 -5.85
C LEU A 68 -6.48 13.91 -7.27
N TYR A 69 -5.61 13.58 -8.21
CA TYR A 69 -5.75 13.99 -9.61
C TYR A 69 -6.59 13.03 -10.45
N GLY A 70 -6.98 11.85 -9.94
CA GLY A 70 -7.82 10.88 -10.68
C GLY A 70 -7.25 10.48 -12.04
N GLY A 71 -5.93 10.36 -12.16
CA GLY A 71 -5.25 10.07 -13.43
C GLY A 71 -5.20 11.24 -14.44
N MET A 72 -5.67 12.44 -14.07
CA MET A 72 -5.77 13.60 -14.97
C MET A 72 -4.39 14.20 -15.29
N GLN A 73 -3.89 13.91 -16.49
CA GLN A 73 -2.59 14.41 -16.95
C GLN A 73 -2.71 15.71 -17.74
N ARG A 74 -1.64 16.51 -17.72
CA ARG A 74 -1.50 17.66 -18.62
C ARG A 74 -1.40 17.16 -20.06
N LYS A 75 -2.19 17.73 -20.96
CA LYS A 75 -2.09 17.48 -22.40
C LYS A 75 -1.41 18.68 -23.05
N ARG A 76 -0.54 18.42 -24.02
CA ARG A 76 -0.06 19.46 -24.95
C ARG A 76 -0.96 19.44 -26.17
N LEU A 77 -1.57 20.59 -26.46
CA LEU A 77 -2.39 20.85 -27.63
C LEU A 77 -1.69 21.89 -28.50
N LYS A 78 -2.17 22.02 -29.74
CA LYS A 78 -1.75 23.10 -30.64
C LYS A 78 -2.89 24.10 -30.77
N THR A 79 -2.61 25.37 -30.54
CA THR A 79 -3.49 26.47 -30.94
C THR A 79 -3.13 26.86 -32.36
N CYS A 80 -4.12 26.91 -33.25
CA CYS A 80 -3.94 27.35 -34.62
C CYS A 80 -4.43 28.80 -34.73
N SER A 81 -3.63 29.70 -35.31
CA SER A 81 -4.12 31.00 -35.74
C SER A 81 -5.07 30.87 -36.92
N GLU A 82 -5.80 31.94 -37.22
CA GLU A 82 -6.60 32.05 -38.45
C GLU A 82 -5.75 31.83 -39.71
N SER A 83 -4.51 32.32 -39.71
CA SER A 83 -3.51 32.08 -40.75
C SER A 83 -2.90 30.66 -40.76
N GLY A 84 -3.36 29.75 -39.90
CA GLY A 84 -2.91 28.36 -39.85
C GLY A 84 -1.60 28.10 -39.07
N ASN A 85 -1.01 29.11 -38.44
CA ASN A 85 0.22 28.95 -37.64
C ASN A 85 -0.08 28.23 -36.32
N LYS A 86 0.72 27.20 -36.01
CA LYS A 86 0.49 26.29 -34.88
C LYS A 86 1.44 26.61 -33.72
N ASN A 87 0.90 27.05 -32.59
CA ASN A 87 1.64 27.27 -31.34
C ASN A 87 1.30 26.18 -30.31
N LEU A 88 2.26 25.79 -29.47
CA LEU A 88 2.04 24.80 -28.42
C LEU A 88 1.35 25.43 -27.20
N ARG A 89 0.28 24.81 -26.71
CA ARG A 89 -0.42 25.18 -25.47
C ARG A 89 -0.55 23.98 -24.54
N ALA A 90 -0.33 24.20 -23.25
CA ALA A 90 -0.68 23.21 -22.24
C ALA A 90 -2.14 23.40 -21.81
N ALA A 91 -2.91 22.31 -21.77
CA ALA A 91 -4.25 22.30 -21.22
C ALA A 91 -4.36 21.21 -20.14
N PHE A 92 -5.11 21.51 -19.09
CA PHE A 92 -5.55 20.49 -18.14
C PHE A 92 -6.69 19.72 -18.78
N ALA A 93 -6.62 18.38 -18.75
CA ALA A 93 -7.74 17.57 -19.20
C ALA A 93 -8.90 17.75 -18.21
N GLU A 94 -10.14 17.81 -18.70
CA GLU A 94 -11.32 17.67 -17.84
C GLU A 94 -11.52 16.20 -17.47
N ARG A 95 -12.11 15.96 -16.29
CA ARG A 95 -12.32 14.62 -15.73
C ARG A 95 -13.35 13.87 -16.58
N SER A 96 -12.94 12.80 -17.25
CA SER A 96 -13.91 11.89 -17.91
C SER A 96 -14.48 10.89 -16.90
N LYS A 97 -15.79 10.61 -16.96
CA LYS A 97 -16.50 9.70 -16.03
C LYS A 97 -15.89 8.29 -15.97
N SER A 98 -15.34 7.80 -17.08
CA SER A 98 -14.71 6.47 -17.18
C SER A 98 -13.31 6.38 -16.56
N GLN A 99 -12.58 7.50 -16.47
CA GLN A 99 -11.29 7.56 -15.77
C GLN A 99 -11.43 7.63 -14.25
N ALA A 100 -12.59 8.11 -13.76
CA ALA A 100 -12.92 8.22 -12.34
C ALA A 100 -13.39 6.91 -11.67
N LEU A 101 -13.60 5.83 -12.44
CA LEU A 101 -14.03 4.53 -11.88
C LEU A 101 -12.91 3.47 -11.88
N ARG A 102 -11.85 3.65 -12.67
CA ARG A 102 -10.70 2.72 -12.77
C ARG A 102 -9.49 3.23 -11.97
N GLU A 103 -9.75 4.06 -10.96
CA GLU A 103 -8.81 5.02 -10.37
C GLU A 103 -7.55 4.39 -9.79
N ASN A 104 -6.46 4.48 -10.54
CA ASN A 104 -5.15 4.63 -9.94
C ASN A 104 -5.10 6.03 -9.32
N HIS A 105 -5.53 6.14 -8.06
CA HIS A 105 -5.21 7.32 -7.28
C HIS A 105 -3.69 7.48 -7.25
N GLY A 106 -3.16 8.71 -7.41
CA GLY A 106 -1.72 8.92 -7.20
C GLY A 106 -1.29 8.49 -5.79
N LEU A 107 0.01 8.50 -5.52
CA LEU A 107 0.59 8.06 -4.23
C LEU A 107 -0.18 8.58 -3.00
N LYS A 108 -0.56 9.86 -2.98
CA LYS A 108 -1.35 10.44 -1.89
C LYS A 108 -2.73 9.80 -1.71
N GLY A 109 -3.45 9.53 -2.80
CA GLY A 109 -4.76 8.91 -2.69
C GLY A 109 -4.70 7.43 -2.33
N TRP A 110 -3.65 6.72 -2.73
CA TRP A 110 -3.41 5.37 -2.23
C TRP A 110 -3.16 5.37 -0.72
N ARG A 111 -2.34 6.29 -0.19
CA ARG A 111 -2.14 6.45 1.26
C ARG A 111 -3.46 6.75 1.98
N LEU A 112 -4.26 7.68 1.46
CA LEU A 112 -5.58 7.98 2.04
C LEU A 112 -6.50 6.75 2.05
N LYS A 113 -6.49 5.95 0.98
CA LYS A 113 -7.26 4.70 0.93
C LYS A 113 -6.80 3.72 2.00
N TYR A 114 -5.49 3.55 2.16
CA TYR A 114 -4.91 2.72 3.23
C TYR A 114 -5.34 3.22 4.61
N ASP A 115 -5.22 4.52 4.87
CA ASP A 115 -5.60 5.15 6.14
C ASP A 115 -7.10 4.94 6.43
N VAL A 116 -7.96 5.11 5.42
CA VAL A 116 -9.42 4.88 5.55
C VAL A 116 -9.74 3.41 5.81
N ILE A 117 -9.11 2.48 5.10
CA ILE A 117 -9.31 1.04 5.32
C ILE A 117 -8.87 0.68 6.74
N LYS A 118 -7.69 1.14 7.16
CA LYS A 118 -7.15 0.89 8.50
C LYS A 118 -8.02 1.50 9.61
N ALA A 119 -8.52 2.71 9.40
CA ALA A 119 -9.44 3.36 10.33
C ALA A 119 -10.78 2.59 10.42
N ARG A 120 -11.29 2.11 9.29
CA ARG A 120 -12.52 1.31 9.23
C ARG A 120 -12.36 -0.03 9.92
N THR A 121 -11.26 -0.76 9.69
CA THR A 121 -10.99 -2.03 10.37
C THR A 121 -10.92 -1.84 11.89
N LEU A 122 -10.28 -0.76 12.36
CA LEU A 122 -10.23 -0.43 13.79
C LEU A 122 -11.61 -0.05 14.35
N ALA A 123 -12.44 0.67 13.57
CA ALA A 123 -13.79 1.04 13.97
C ALA A 123 -14.72 -0.19 14.06
N GLU A 124 -14.61 -1.12 13.11
CA GLU A 124 -15.32 -2.40 13.09
C GLU A 124 -14.93 -3.24 14.33
N GLN A 125 -13.64 -3.30 14.67
CA GLN A 125 -13.15 -3.98 15.88
C GLN A 125 -13.59 -3.31 17.19
N SER A 126 -13.82 -1.99 17.16
CA SER A 126 -14.22 -1.22 18.34
C SER A 126 -15.70 -1.37 18.69
N GLU A 127 -16.54 -1.81 17.75
CA GLU A 127 -18.01 -1.86 17.85
C GLU A 127 -18.62 -0.61 18.51
N GLY A 128 -18.15 0.57 18.10
CA GLY A 128 -18.68 1.85 18.58
C GLY A 128 -18.05 2.39 19.87
N SER A 129 -17.05 1.72 20.44
CA SER A 129 -16.29 2.30 21.56
C SER A 129 -15.45 3.51 21.10
N PRO A 130 -15.26 4.54 21.95
CA PRO A 130 -14.54 5.76 21.58
C PRO A 130 -13.02 5.55 21.43
N LYS A 131 -12.48 4.43 21.92
CA LYS A 131 -11.05 4.12 21.85
C LYS A 131 -10.81 2.99 20.83
N PRO A 132 -9.74 3.05 20.02
CA PRO A 132 -9.47 2.01 19.05
C PRO A 132 -9.12 0.69 19.75
N VAL A 133 -9.80 -0.38 19.37
CA VAL A 133 -9.51 -1.75 19.80
C VAL A 133 -8.59 -2.39 18.76
N TYR A 134 -7.46 -2.94 19.20
CA TYR A 134 -6.46 -3.55 18.33
C TYR A 134 -6.58 -5.07 18.23
N HIS A 135 -7.02 -5.72 19.31
CA HIS A 135 -7.16 -7.17 19.36
C HIS A 135 -8.29 -7.56 20.33
N VAL A 136 -9.02 -8.62 19.98
CA VAL A 136 -10.09 -9.19 20.81
C VAL A 136 -9.61 -10.56 21.28
N LEU A 137 -9.56 -10.72 22.61
CA LEU A 137 -9.16 -11.97 23.26
C LEU A 137 -10.21 -13.07 23.04
N GLN A 138 -9.79 -14.33 23.17
CA GLN A 138 -10.73 -15.47 23.16
C GLN A 138 -11.77 -15.37 24.28
N THR A 139 -11.41 -14.74 25.40
CA THR A 139 -12.30 -14.46 26.53
C THR A 139 -13.29 -13.33 26.28
N GLY A 140 -13.27 -12.71 25.08
CA GLY A 140 -14.12 -11.56 24.71
C GLY A 140 -13.62 -10.19 25.16
N LYS A 141 -12.51 -10.11 25.92
CA LYS A 141 -11.94 -8.84 26.38
C LYS A 141 -11.28 -8.09 25.22
N ARG A 142 -11.49 -6.78 25.15
CA ARG A 142 -11.00 -5.94 24.04
C ARG A 142 -9.76 -5.15 24.44
N ILE A 143 -8.66 -5.38 23.74
CA ILE A 143 -7.38 -4.71 23.98
C ILE A 143 -7.36 -3.37 23.26
N VAL A 144 -7.21 -2.29 24.04
CA VAL A 144 -7.21 -0.91 23.54
C VAL A 144 -5.80 -0.38 23.30
N VAL A 145 -4.83 -1.09 23.82
CA VAL A 145 -3.45 -0.67 23.88
C VAL A 145 -2.69 -1.15 22.65
N GLY A 146 -1.88 -0.26 22.08
CA GLY A 146 -1.03 -0.59 20.95
C GLY A 146 0.17 -1.47 21.33
N ARG A 147 0.79 -2.06 20.29
CA ARG A 147 1.90 -3.02 20.41
C ARG A 147 3.06 -2.59 21.32
N ASN A 148 3.51 -1.33 21.22
CA ASN A 148 4.66 -0.85 22.01
C ASN A 148 4.43 -0.95 23.51
N LYS A 149 3.21 -0.67 23.97
CA LYS A 149 2.85 -0.77 25.38
C LYS A 149 2.73 -2.23 25.83
N LEU A 150 2.23 -3.13 24.97
CA LEU A 150 2.24 -4.57 25.26
C LEU A 150 3.68 -5.09 25.44
N LEU A 151 4.61 -4.65 24.58
CA LEU A 151 6.04 -4.98 24.71
C LEU A 151 6.65 -4.43 26.01
N GLN A 152 6.26 -3.24 26.44
CA GLN A 152 6.70 -2.69 27.73
C GLN A 152 6.21 -3.53 28.91
N HIS A 153 4.96 -4.04 28.87
CA HIS A 153 4.44 -4.95 29.90
C HIS A 153 5.09 -6.32 29.87
N LEU A 154 5.45 -6.82 28.68
CA LEU A 154 6.10 -8.13 28.52
C LEU A 154 7.55 -8.14 28.99
N TYR A 155 8.28 -7.03 28.77
CA TYR A 155 9.70 -6.91 29.10
C TYR A 155 10.08 -7.33 30.53
N PRO A 156 9.42 -6.89 31.62
CA PRO A 156 9.81 -7.27 32.97
C PRO A 156 9.68 -8.77 33.25
N PHE A 157 8.76 -9.48 32.58
CA PHE A 157 8.63 -10.93 32.71
C PHE A 157 9.79 -11.63 32.02
N VAL A 158 10.03 -11.28 30.76
CA VAL A 158 11.14 -11.84 29.98
C VAL A 158 12.49 -11.53 30.64
N TYR A 159 12.65 -10.34 31.22
CA TYR A 159 13.85 -9.96 31.95
C TYR A 159 14.08 -10.84 33.19
N ARG A 160 13.01 -11.24 33.89
CA ARG A 160 13.09 -12.09 35.10
C ARG A 160 13.32 -13.55 34.79
N ASP A 161 12.78 -14.05 33.68
CA ASP A 161 12.90 -15.46 33.32
C ASP A 161 14.26 -15.84 32.74
N ASN A 162 14.96 -14.88 32.14
CA ASN A 162 16.27 -15.12 31.58
C ASN A 162 17.32 -15.17 32.68
N TYR A 163 18.22 -16.16 32.59
CA TYR A 163 19.37 -16.28 33.50
C TYR A 163 20.29 -15.07 33.45
N GLU A 164 20.44 -14.45 32.28
CA GLU A 164 21.19 -13.22 32.09
C GLU A 164 20.24 -12.05 31.79
N PRO A 165 20.48 -10.88 32.40
CA PRO A 165 19.65 -9.70 32.17
C PRO A 165 19.78 -9.22 30.73
N ILE A 166 18.66 -9.25 29.98
CA ILE A 166 18.61 -8.79 28.59
C ILE A 166 18.33 -7.30 28.56
N ALA A 167 19.15 -6.54 27.82
CA ALA A 167 18.89 -5.12 27.57
C ALA A 167 17.63 -4.92 26.72
N TYR A 168 16.88 -3.84 26.97
CA TYR A 168 15.62 -3.56 26.28
C TYR A 168 15.74 -3.55 24.74
N ASP A 169 16.82 -3.01 24.19
CA ASP A 169 17.06 -2.97 22.74
C ASP A 169 17.21 -4.37 22.12
N LYS A 170 17.87 -5.28 22.84
CA LYS A 170 18.03 -6.67 22.41
C LYS A 170 16.68 -7.40 22.46
N PHE A 171 15.92 -7.18 23.55
CA PHE A 171 14.55 -7.68 23.69
C PHE A 171 13.65 -7.21 22.54
N LEU A 172 13.70 -5.92 22.18
CA LEU A 172 12.89 -5.36 21.10
C LEU A 172 13.20 -6.03 19.75
N ARG A 173 14.47 -6.29 19.43
CA ARG A 173 14.85 -6.96 18.17
C ARG A 173 14.32 -8.39 18.09
N GLU A 174 14.34 -9.11 19.20
CA GLU A 174 13.84 -10.49 19.28
C GLU A 174 12.31 -10.54 19.20
N HIS A 175 11.62 -9.60 19.84
CA HIS A 175 10.16 -9.59 19.95
C HIS A 175 9.45 -8.71 18.89
N SER A 176 10.20 -7.97 18.06
CA SER A 176 9.64 -7.16 16.96
C SER A 176 9.12 -8.00 15.79
N VAL A 177 9.47 -9.28 15.71
CA VAL A 177 8.95 -10.19 14.69
C VAL A 177 7.56 -10.73 15.07
N LEU A 178 7.24 -10.77 16.37
CA LEU A 178 6.02 -11.40 16.88
C LEU A 178 4.77 -10.60 16.56
N THR A 179 3.68 -11.28 16.20
CA THR A 179 2.38 -10.63 15.95
C THR A 179 1.75 -10.14 17.25
N THR A 180 0.76 -9.24 17.15
CA THR A 180 0.02 -8.75 18.35
C THR A 180 -0.63 -9.92 19.11
N GLU A 181 -1.10 -10.94 18.39
CA GLU A 181 -1.75 -12.13 18.97
C GLU A 181 -0.75 -12.97 19.76
N GLU A 182 0.43 -13.23 19.19
CA GLU A 182 1.52 -13.95 19.87
C GLU A 182 2.02 -13.21 21.11
N LEU A 183 2.08 -11.88 21.07
CA LEU A 183 2.46 -11.08 22.25
C LEU A 183 1.44 -11.24 23.38
N VAL A 184 0.16 -11.27 23.03
CA VAL A 184 -0.92 -11.46 24.00
C VAL A 184 -0.89 -12.88 24.56
N GLN A 185 -0.69 -13.90 23.74
CA GLN A 185 -0.51 -15.28 24.19
C GLN A 185 0.68 -15.44 25.15
N LYS A 186 1.81 -14.77 24.88
CA LYS A 186 2.95 -14.76 25.81
C LYS A 186 2.59 -14.10 27.13
N LEU A 187 1.86 -12.99 27.11
CA LEU A 187 1.40 -12.32 28.33
C LEU A 187 0.43 -13.22 29.13
N GLU A 188 -0.46 -13.95 28.45
CA GLU A 188 -1.35 -14.94 29.07
C GLU A 188 -0.55 -16.07 29.74
N HIS A 189 0.49 -16.58 29.08
CA HIS A 189 1.38 -17.59 29.66
C HIS A 189 2.04 -17.13 30.98
N TYR A 190 2.35 -15.83 31.10
CA TYR A 190 2.88 -15.24 32.32
C TYR A 190 1.82 -14.87 33.36
N ASN A 191 0.56 -15.24 33.14
CA ASN A 191 -0.58 -14.87 33.99
C ASN A 191 -0.70 -13.34 34.19
N PHE A 192 -0.40 -12.57 33.14
CA PHE A 192 -0.53 -11.11 33.19
C PHE A 192 -2.00 -10.70 33.33
N ASP A 193 -2.27 -9.75 34.23
CA ASP A 193 -3.61 -9.18 34.36
C ASP A 193 -3.85 -8.13 33.26
N PHE A 194 -4.81 -8.40 32.38
CA PHE A 194 -5.18 -7.52 31.27
C PHE A 194 -6.14 -6.39 31.67
N SER A 195 -6.64 -6.36 32.91
CA SER A 195 -7.55 -5.32 33.41
C SER A 195 -7.14 -3.87 33.10
N PRO A 196 -5.87 -3.44 33.23
CA PRO A 196 -5.48 -2.06 32.92
C PRO A 196 -5.42 -1.75 31.41
N VAL A 197 -5.43 -2.78 30.56
CA VAL A 197 -5.19 -2.69 29.11
C VAL A 197 -6.49 -2.87 28.31
N THR A 198 -7.50 -3.47 28.93
CA THR A 198 -8.77 -3.83 28.28
C THR A 198 -9.92 -2.90 28.65
N ILE A 199 -10.91 -2.83 27.76
CA ILE A 199 -12.25 -2.35 28.08
C ILE A 199 -13.20 -3.56 28.04
N LEU A 200 -14.19 -3.58 28.94
CA LEU A 200 -15.27 -4.57 28.98
C LEU A 200 -16.20 -4.41 27.77
#